data_AF-A0A5K3FDX6-F1
#
_entry.id   AF-A0A5K3FDX6-F1
#
_cell.length_a   1.000
_cell.length_b   1.000
_cell.length_c   1.000
_cell.angle_alpha   90.00
_cell.angle_beta   90.00
_cell.angle_gamma   90.00
#
_symmetry.space_group_name_H-M   'P 1'
#
loop_
_entity.id
_entity.type
_entity.pdbx_description
1 polymer ?
#
loop_
_entity_poly.entity_id
_entity_poly.type
_entity_poly.pdbx_seq_one_letter_code
_entity_poly.pdbx_strand_id
1 'polypeptide(L)' 'MKNALLRWCQLKTAVYPQINISNFTTSWTDGLAMCALLHRHRPDLVNLDSL' A
#
# COMPACT_ATOMS: atom_id res chain seq x y z
N MET A 1 2.60 -4.33 18.77
CA MET A 1 2.66 -5.21 17.58
C MET A 1 2.01 -4.58 16.35
N LYS A 2 0.74 -4.16 16.41
CA LYS A 2 0.00 -3.57 15.26
C LYS A 2 0.67 -2.32 14.65
N ASN A 3 1.20 -1.43 15.48
CA ASN A 3 1.85 -0.20 15.02
C ASN A 3 3.14 -0.42 14.22
N ALA A 4 3.87 -1.51 14.50
CA ALA A 4 5.10 -1.83 13.79
C ALA A 4 4.79 -2.31 12.35
N LEU A 5 3.76 -3.13 12.19
CA LEU A 5 3.28 -3.56 10.88
C LEU A 5 2.73 -2.37 10.08
N LEU A 6 1.98 -1.48 10.74
CA LEU A 6 1.43 -0.28 10.08
C LEU A 6 2.56 0.59 9.53
N ARG A 7 3.61 0.81 10.35
CA ARG A 7 4.80 1.55 9.93
C ARG A 7 5.52 0.86 8.78
N TRP A 8 5.62 -0.47 8.81
CA TRP A 8 6.21 -1.23 7.70
C TRP A 8 5.43 -1.04 6.41
N CYS A 9 4.10 -1.13 6.46
CA CYS A 9 3.23 -0.87 5.30
C CYS A 9 3.43 0.55 4.78
N GLN A 10 3.42 1.55 5.66
CA GLN A 10 3.66 2.96 5.31
C GLN A 10 5.02 3.15 4.62
N LEU A 11 6.10 2.56 5.15
CA LEU A 11 7.43 2.65 4.54
C LEU A 11 7.47 1.97 3.16
N LYS A 12 6.74 0.86 2.99
CA LYS A 12 6.65 0.13 1.73
C LYS A 12 5.71 0.78 0.71
N THR A 13 4.78 1.62 1.13
CA THR A 13 3.91 2.37 0.21
C THR A 13 4.30 3.84 0.08
N ALA A 14 5.32 4.33 0.80
CA ALA A 14 5.80 5.72 0.74
C ALA A 14 6.26 6.19 -0.65
N VAL A 15 6.52 5.26 -1.58
CA VAL A 15 6.86 5.59 -2.98
C VAL A 15 5.62 5.96 -3.80
N TYR A 16 4.42 5.62 -3.33
CA TYR A 16 3.14 5.92 -3.96
C TYR A 16 2.47 7.07 -3.20
N PRO A 17 2.62 8.32 -3.66
CA PRO A 17 2.04 9.47 -2.98
C PRO A 17 0.51 9.44 -2.92
N GLN A 18 -0.15 8.71 -3.83
CA GLN A 18 -1.60 8.49 -3.79
C GLN A 18 -2.08 7.56 -2.67
N ILE A 19 -1.18 6.89 -1.92
CA ILE A 19 -1.55 5.86 -0.94
C ILE A 19 -1.07 6.24 0.45
N ASN A 20 -2.03 6.57 1.32
CA ASN A 20 -1.79 6.85 2.73
C ASN A 20 -2.45 5.80 3.63
N ILE A 21 -1.64 4.91 4.22
CA ILE A 21 -2.12 3.87 5.12
C ILE A 21 -2.11 4.41 6.56
N SER A 22 -3.26 4.79 7.08
CA SER A 22 -3.43 5.29 8.45
C SER A 22 -4.01 4.24 9.41
N ASN A 23 -4.67 3.21 8.87
CA ASN A 23 -5.23 2.11 9.64
C ASN A 23 -5.25 0.79 8.83
N PHE A 24 -5.69 -0.30 9.46
CA PHE A 24 -5.87 -1.62 8.81
C PHE A 24 -7.31 -1.90 8.38
N THR A 25 -8.16 -0.88 8.34
CA THR A 25 -9.58 -1.02 8.02
C THR A 25 -9.92 -0.17 6.79
N THR A 26 -10.23 1.10 6.97
CA THR A 26 -10.66 2.01 5.89
C THR A 26 -9.54 2.34 4.90
N SER A 27 -8.27 2.29 5.30
CA SER A 27 -7.17 2.49 4.34
C SER A 27 -6.97 1.32 3.37
N TRP A 28 -7.67 0.20 3.58
CA TRP A 28 -7.54 -1.02 2.78
C TRP A 28 -8.82 -1.34 1.99
N THR A 29 -9.92 -0.66 2.27
CA THR A 29 -11.21 -0.88 1.57
C THR A 29 -11.14 -0.51 0.10
N ASP A 30 -10.32 0.48 -0.25
CA ASP A 30 -10.18 0.93 -1.64
C ASP A 30 -9.28 0.00 -2.47
N GLY A 31 -8.69 -1.04 -1.86
CA GLY A 31 -7.81 -2.01 -2.51
C GLY A 31 -6.42 -1.48 -2.91
N LEU A 32 -6.26 -0.16 -3.03
CA LEU A 32 -5.02 0.50 -3.45
C LEU A 32 -3.82 0.15 -2.57
N ALA A 33 -4.00 0.13 -1.24
CA ALA A 33 -2.94 -0.24 -0.31
C ALA A 33 -2.39 -1.66 -0.56
N MET A 34 -3.28 -2.60 -0.91
CA MET A 34 -2.89 -3.97 -1.25
C MET A 34 -2.25 -4.05 -2.64
N CYS A 35 -2.81 -3.34 -3.61
CA CYS A 35 -2.22 -3.19 -4.95
C CYS A 35 -0.79 -2.67 -4.87
N ALA A 36 -0.51 -1.65 -4.06
CA ALA A 36 0.84 -1.07 -3.94
C ALA A 36 1.85 -2.01 -3.28
N LEU A 37 1.43 -2.79 -2.30
CA LEU A 37 2.30 -3.81 -1.71
C LEU A 37 2.61 -4.93 -2.70
N LEU A 38 1.63 -5.28 -3.54
CA LEU A 38 1.81 -6.29 -4.59
C LEU A 38 2.72 -5.78 -5.71
N HIS A 39 2.47 -4.55 -6.21
CA HIS A 39 3.31 -3.89 -7.20
C HIS A 39 4.75 -3.72 -6.72
N ARG A 40 4.96 -3.44 -5.42
CA ARG A 40 6.30 -3.40 -4.82
C ARG A 40 7.05 -4.74 -4.92
N HIS A 41 6.35 -5.88 -4.85
CA HIS A 41 6.96 -7.21 -4.97
C HIS A 41 7.03 -7.71 -6.41
N ARG A 42 6.02 -7.38 -7.22
CA ARG A 42 5.84 -7.85 -8.61
C ARG A 42 5.24 -6.72 -9.42
N PRO A 43 6.07 -5.78 -9.90
CA PRO A 43 5.57 -4.60 -10.60
C PRO A 43 4.85 -4.97 -11.91
N ASP A 44 5.21 -6.09 -12.52
CA ASP A 44 4.62 -6.56 -13.78
C ASP A 44 3.13 -6.95 -13.67
N LEU A 45 2.59 -7.17 -12.47
CA LEU A 45 1.23 -7.69 -12.27
C LEU A 45 0.18 -6.60 -12.02
N VAL A 46 0.58 -5.41 -11.59
CA VAL A 46 -0.35 -4.36 -11.14
C VAL A 46 0.15 -3.00 -11.56
N ASN A 47 -0.50 -2.34 -12.51
CA ASN A 47 -0.07 -1.04 -12.99
C ASN A 47 -0.76 0.10 -12.21
N LEU A 48 -0.16 0.53 -11.08
CA LEU A 48 -0.73 1.59 -10.23
C LEU A 48 -0.59 3.00 -10.80
N ASP A 49 0.35 3.22 -11.74
CA ASP A 49 0.53 4.53 -12.38
C ASP A 49 -0.50 4.77 -13.49
N SER A 50 -1.24 3.74 -13.89
CA SER A 50 -2.24 3.77 -14.95
C SER A 50 -3.69 3.76 -14.44
N LEU A 51 -3.90 3.85 -13.12
CA LEU A 51 -5.21 3.82 -12.47
C LEU A 51 -5.63 5.24 -12.05
#